data_AF-A0A6N6W3N0-F1
#
_entry.id   AF-A0A6N6W3N0-F1
#
_cell.length_a   1.000
_cell.length_b   1.000
_cell.length_c   1.000
_cell.angle_alpha   90.00
_cell.angle_beta   90.00
_cell.angle_gamma   90.00
#
_symmetry.space_group_name_H-M   'P 1'
#
loop_
_entity.id
_entity.type
_entity.pdbx_description
1 polymer ?
#
loop_
_entity_poly.entity_id
_entity_poly.type
_entity_poly.pdbx_seq_one_letter_code
_entity_poly.pdbx_strand_id
1 'polypeptide(L)'
;MNGLSAEHHPAELHLATRLMNHCLVVNRIFAAHLIGESHYFASDNTPDIPALPELRAGLTATDHWYLDYVGRVTPTMLSESVPFAFTDGDNGYMTREEMLTHVVTHGGYHRGEVGRILVQVSNGSEQGIKLPWDTYAVHLHTTEPSRRLRGREPFSEAVDIGQ
;
A
#
# COMPACT_ATOMS: atom_id res chain seq x y z
N MET A 1 5.00 7.34 -13.02
CA MET A 1 5.94 6.27 -13.38
C MET A 1 6.54 6.54 -14.77
N ASN A 2 7.13 7.73 -15.02
CA ASN A 2 7.65 8.08 -16.35
C ASN A 2 9.18 7.85 -16.40
N GLY A 3 9.61 6.61 -16.19
CA GLY A 3 11.04 6.27 -16.16
C GLY A 3 11.34 4.78 -16.30
N LEU A 4 10.45 3.91 -15.82
CA LEU A 4 10.50 2.48 -16.07
C LEU A 4 9.63 2.17 -17.29
N SER A 5 10.22 1.65 -18.37
CA SER A 5 9.52 1.37 -19.62
C SER A 5 9.84 -0.03 -20.13
N ALA A 6 8.88 -0.65 -20.82
CA ALA A 6 9.06 -1.97 -21.44
C ALA A 6 10.13 -1.95 -22.54
N GLU A 7 10.38 -0.79 -23.14
CA GLU A 7 11.37 -0.59 -24.20
C GLU A 7 12.81 -0.62 -23.67
N HIS A 8 13.05 -0.02 -22.51
CA HIS A 8 14.41 0.15 -21.97
C HIS A 8 14.72 -0.80 -20.81
N HIS A 9 13.72 -1.21 -20.03
CA HIS A 9 13.86 -1.97 -18.78
C HIS A 9 12.78 -3.06 -18.63
N PRO A 10 12.67 -4.00 -19.59
CA PRO A 10 11.58 -4.98 -19.60
C PRO A 10 11.60 -5.93 -18.39
N ALA A 11 12.79 -6.35 -17.93
CA ALA A 11 12.92 -7.27 -16.81
C ALA A 11 12.56 -6.61 -15.48
N GLU A 12 13.04 -5.38 -15.26
CA GLU A 12 12.74 -4.58 -14.07
C GLU A 12 11.26 -4.20 -14.02
N LEU A 13 10.67 -3.86 -15.18
CA LEU A 13 9.24 -3.57 -15.26
C LEU A 13 8.41 -4.80 -14.93
N HIS A 14 8.77 -5.93 -15.50
CA HIS A 14 8.10 -7.19 -15.24
C HIS A 14 8.17 -7.55 -13.75
N LEU A 15 9.35 -7.44 -13.12
CA LEU A 15 9.52 -7.75 -11.71
C LEU A 15 8.74 -6.78 -10.81
N ALA A 16 8.83 -5.47 -11.06
CA ALA A 16 8.08 -4.47 -10.31
C ALA A 16 6.56 -4.69 -10.42
N THR A 17 6.08 -5.04 -11.61
CA THR A 17 4.65 -5.33 -11.85
C THR A 17 4.22 -6.61 -11.13
N ARG A 18 5.06 -7.66 -11.11
CA ARG A 18 4.81 -8.88 -10.32
C ARG A 18 4.66 -8.58 -8.84
N LEU A 19 5.60 -7.82 -8.27
CA LEU A 19 5.59 -7.47 -6.85
C LEU A 19 4.33 -6.68 -6.48
N MET A 20 3.96 -5.68 -7.29
CA MET A 20 2.74 -4.89 -7.04
C MET A 20 1.45 -5.71 -7.24
N ASN A 21 1.45 -6.67 -8.17
CA ASN A 21 0.34 -7.59 -8.34
C ASN A 21 0.21 -8.56 -7.15
N HIS A 22 1.31 -9.06 -6.61
CA HIS A 22 1.31 -9.84 -5.38
C HIS A 22 0.70 -9.05 -4.21
N CYS A 23 1.08 -7.77 -4.02
CA CYS A 23 0.43 -6.90 -3.05
C CYS A 23 -1.09 -6.79 -3.27
N LEU A 24 -1.54 -6.60 -4.52
CA LEU A 24 -2.97 -6.53 -4.83
C LEU A 24 -3.70 -7.82 -4.43
N VAL A 25 -3.13 -8.99 -4.74
CA VAL A 25 -3.73 -10.29 -4.43
C VAL A 25 -3.81 -10.50 -2.93
N VAL A 26 -2.70 -10.32 -2.21
CA VAL A 26 -2.67 -10.45 -0.73
C VAL A 26 -3.65 -9.48 -0.08
N ASN A 27 -3.71 -8.23 -0.53
CA ASN A 27 -4.66 -7.25 0.00
C ASN A 27 -6.12 -7.70 -0.20
N ARG A 28 -6.45 -8.34 -1.33
CA ARG A 28 -7.81 -8.85 -1.57
C ARG A 28 -8.13 -10.10 -0.76
N ILE A 29 -7.15 -10.97 -0.55
CA ILE A 29 -7.28 -12.14 0.34
C ILE A 29 -7.62 -11.68 1.76
N PHE A 30 -6.81 -10.76 2.31
CA PHE A 30 -7.06 -10.22 3.65
C PHE A 30 -8.35 -9.40 3.74
N ALA A 31 -8.77 -8.72 2.67
CA ALA A 31 -10.06 -8.04 2.64
C ALA A 31 -11.22 -9.03 2.83
N ALA A 32 -11.18 -10.19 2.16
CA ALA A 32 -12.17 -11.24 2.35
C ALA A 32 -12.13 -11.81 3.78
N HIS A 33 -10.94 -12.08 4.31
CA HIS A 33 -10.79 -12.56 5.69
C HIS A 33 -11.33 -11.58 6.73
N LEU A 34 -11.09 -10.28 6.57
CA LEU A 34 -11.58 -9.24 7.49
C LEU A 34 -13.12 -9.26 7.64
N ILE A 35 -13.85 -9.64 6.60
CA ILE A 35 -15.31 -9.74 6.62
C ILE A 35 -15.83 -11.18 6.77
N GLY A 36 -14.93 -12.15 7.00
CA GLY A 36 -15.28 -13.57 7.17
C GLY A 36 -15.79 -14.24 5.90
N GLU A 37 -15.44 -13.72 4.72
CA GLU A 37 -15.82 -14.30 3.43
C GLU A 37 -14.68 -15.12 2.82
N SER A 38 -15.03 -16.07 1.95
CA SER A 38 -14.07 -16.80 1.13
C SER A 38 -13.58 -15.96 -0.04
N HIS A 39 -12.32 -16.12 -0.43
CA HIS A 39 -11.78 -15.58 -1.67
C HIS A 39 -11.60 -16.67 -2.74
N TYR A 40 -11.41 -16.27 -4.00
CA TYR A 40 -11.23 -17.17 -5.15
C TYR A 40 -9.76 -17.43 -5.52
N PHE A 41 -8.81 -16.85 -4.78
CA PHE A 41 -7.38 -17.03 -5.06
C PHE A 41 -6.88 -18.41 -4.63
N ALA A 42 -6.25 -19.12 -5.57
CA ALA A 42 -5.56 -20.39 -5.31
C ALA A 42 -4.09 -20.20 -4.89
N SER A 43 -3.54 -18.99 -5.06
CA SER A 43 -2.18 -18.60 -4.67
C SER A 43 -2.14 -17.09 -4.46
N ASP A 44 -1.21 -16.63 -3.63
CA ASP A 44 -0.85 -15.22 -3.45
C ASP A 44 -0.14 -14.59 -4.67
N ASN A 45 0.14 -15.40 -5.69
CA ASN A 45 0.66 -14.98 -6.98
C ASN A 45 -0.25 -15.50 -8.09
N THR A 46 -0.49 -14.66 -9.11
CA THR A 46 -1.22 -15.09 -10.31
C THR A 46 -0.26 -15.55 -11.41
N PRO A 47 -0.66 -16.54 -12.24
CA PRO A 47 0.13 -16.96 -13.40
C PRO A 47 0.34 -15.81 -14.38
N ASP A 48 -0.73 -15.08 -14.65
CA ASP A 48 -0.74 -13.93 -15.54
C ASP A 48 -0.55 -12.63 -14.75
N ILE A 49 0.17 -11.69 -15.36
CA ILE A 49 0.41 -10.38 -14.79
C ILE A 49 -0.51 -9.39 -15.51
N PRO A 50 -1.36 -8.66 -14.77
CA PRO A 50 -2.26 -7.71 -15.38
C PRO A 50 -1.48 -6.58 -16.07
N ALA A 51 -2.11 -5.95 -17.06
CA ALA A 51 -1.56 -4.74 -17.64
C ALA A 51 -1.48 -3.64 -16.55
N LEU A 52 -0.50 -2.74 -16.64
CA LEU A 52 -0.33 -1.65 -15.65
C LEU A 52 -1.61 -0.84 -15.36
N PRO A 53 -2.46 -0.49 -16.36
CA PRO A 53 -3.71 0.21 -16.09
C PRO A 53 -4.68 -0.62 -15.24
N GLU A 54 -4.78 -1.93 -15.51
CA GLU A 54 -5.64 -2.85 -14.76
C GLU A 54 -5.13 -3.04 -13.34
N LEU A 55 -3.81 -3.22 -13.18
CA LEU A 55 -3.16 -3.30 -11.88
C LEU A 55 -3.42 -2.04 -11.05
N ARG A 56 -3.26 -0.87 -11.67
CA ARG A 56 -3.53 0.42 -11.01
C ARG A 56 -4.99 0.54 -10.59
N ALA A 57 -5.93 0.20 -11.48
CA ALA A 57 -7.36 0.23 -11.16
C ALA A 57 -7.69 -0.74 -10.02
N GLY A 58 -7.10 -1.94 -10.04
CA GLY A 58 -7.25 -2.95 -8.99
C GLY A 58 -6.74 -2.47 -7.64
N LEU A 59 -5.54 -1.87 -7.59
CA LEU A 59 -4.97 -1.29 -6.37
C LEU A 59 -5.84 -0.16 -5.84
N THR A 60 -6.24 0.80 -6.68
CA THR A 60 -7.11 1.91 -6.27
C THR A 60 -8.46 1.44 -5.72
N ALA A 61 -9.09 0.46 -6.36
CA ALA A 61 -10.34 -0.10 -5.87
C ALA A 61 -10.18 -0.80 -4.51
N THR A 62 -9.09 -1.56 -4.33
CA THR A 62 -8.78 -2.22 -3.06
C THR A 62 -8.47 -1.19 -1.97
N ASP A 63 -7.72 -0.13 -2.27
CA ASP A 63 -7.41 0.95 -1.31
C ASP A 63 -8.69 1.63 -0.83
N HIS A 64 -9.63 1.94 -1.73
CA HIS A 64 -10.93 2.50 -1.35
C HIS A 64 -11.73 1.54 -0.46
N TRP A 65 -11.72 0.23 -0.76
CA TRP A 65 -12.38 -0.75 0.09
C TRP A 65 -11.80 -0.75 1.52
N TYR A 66 -10.47 -0.66 1.66
CA TYR A 66 -9.83 -0.59 2.98
C TYR A 66 -10.18 0.70 3.71
N LEU A 67 -10.20 1.85 3.04
CA LEU A 67 -10.62 3.14 3.62
C LEU A 67 -12.07 3.07 4.13
N ASP A 68 -12.96 2.49 3.34
CA ASP A 68 -14.35 2.26 3.72
C ASP A 68 -14.47 1.31 4.92
N TYR A 69 -13.67 0.24 4.95
CA TYR A 69 -13.64 -0.72 6.04
C TYR A 69 -13.16 -0.07 7.35
N VAL A 70 -12.02 0.63 7.33
CA VAL A 70 -11.47 1.29 8.53
C VAL A 70 -12.35 2.43 9.03
N GLY A 71 -13.13 3.06 8.15
CA GLY A 71 -14.13 4.05 8.53
C GLY A 71 -15.33 3.48 9.31
N ARG A 72 -15.56 2.16 9.24
CA ARG A 72 -16.69 1.48 9.90
C ARG A 72 -16.29 0.59 11.07
N VAL A 73 -15.07 0.07 11.08
CA VAL A 73 -14.61 -0.89 12.08
C VAL A 73 -14.54 -0.23 13.47
N THR A 74 -15.03 -0.92 14.49
CA THR A 74 -14.98 -0.45 15.89
C THR A 74 -13.80 -1.08 16.64
N PRO A 75 -13.36 -0.52 17.78
CA PRO A 75 -12.32 -1.16 18.61
C PRO A 75 -12.66 -2.59 19.00
N THR A 76 -13.92 -2.89 19.32
CA THR A 76 -14.36 -4.25 19.63
C THR A 76 -14.21 -5.19 18.44
N MET A 77 -14.57 -4.73 17.24
CA MET A 77 -14.36 -5.52 16.01
C MET A 77 -12.86 -5.73 15.74
N LEU A 78 -12.03 -4.70 15.93
CA LEU A 78 -10.58 -4.79 15.74
C LEU A 78 -9.94 -5.88 16.61
N SER A 79 -10.40 -6.02 17.86
CA SER A 79 -9.91 -7.05 18.79
C SER A 79 -10.45 -8.46 18.53
N GLU A 80 -11.42 -8.63 17.61
CA GLU A 80 -11.97 -9.94 17.30
C GLU A 80 -10.98 -10.77 16.47
N SER A 81 -10.70 -11.98 16.93
CA SER A 81 -9.90 -12.97 16.19
C SER A 81 -10.73 -13.69 15.14
N VAL A 82 -10.20 -13.76 13.93
CA VAL A 82 -10.84 -14.38 12.78
C VAL A 82 -10.03 -15.61 12.36
N PRO A 83 -10.64 -16.81 12.33
CA PRO A 83 -10.04 -17.97 11.69
C PRO A 83 -10.17 -17.87 10.17
N PHE A 84 -9.11 -18.24 9.47
CA PHE A 84 -9.07 -18.28 8.00
C PHE A 84 -8.13 -19.40 7.53
N ALA A 85 -8.08 -19.64 6.22
CA ALA A 85 -7.11 -20.54 5.62
C ALA A 85 -6.18 -19.74 4.70
N PHE A 86 -4.88 -20.05 4.75
CA PHE A 86 -3.93 -19.57 3.77
C PHE A 86 -4.15 -20.27 2.42
N THR A 87 -3.58 -19.71 1.35
CA THR A 87 -3.71 -20.28 -0.01
C THR A 87 -3.05 -21.65 -0.16
N ASP A 88 -2.13 -22.02 0.72
CA ASP A 88 -1.54 -23.35 0.81
C ASP A 88 -2.38 -24.35 1.62
N GLY A 89 -3.49 -23.90 2.21
CA GLY A 89 -4.42 -24.69 3.00
C GLY A 89 -4.11 -24.73 4.49
N ASP A 90 -3.02 -24.12 4.96
CA ASP A 90 -2.74 -24.03 6.38
C ASP A 90 -3.71 -23.08 7.09
N ASN A 91 -3.94 -23.33 8.38
CA ASN A 91 -4.87 -22.52 9.17
C ASN A 91 -4.20 -21.23 9.66
N GLY A 92 -4.90 -20.12 9.49
CA GLY A 92 -4.57 -18.81 10.05
C GLY A 92 -5.55 -18.41 11.15
N TYR A 93 -5.05 -17.65 12.13
CA TYR A 93 -5.87 -17.07 13.20
C TYR A 93 -5.25 -15.75 13.64
N MET A 94 -5.94 -14.64 13.36
CA MET A 94 -5.44 -13.29 13.62
C MET A 94 -6.59 -12.37 14.03
N THR A 95 -6.31 -11.36 14.85
CA THR A 95 -7.25 -10.27 15.05
C THR A 95 -7.38 -9.43 13.78
N ARG A 96 -8.50 -8.73 13.62
CA ARG A 96 -8.68 -7.78 12.51
C ARG A 96 -7.63 -6.67 12.53
N GLU A 97 -7.20 -6.24 13.72
CA GLU A 97 -6.09 -5.29 13.87
C GLU A 97 -4.75 -5.87 13.37
N GLU A 98 -4.44 -7.12 13.70
CA GLU A 98 -3.25 -7.81 13.20
C GLU A 98 -3.29 -7.98 11.69
N MET A 99 -4.46 -8.29 11.11
CA MET A 99 -4.65 -8.38 9.66
C MET A 99 -4.40 -7.04 8.95
N LEU A 100 -4.95 -5.94 9.49
CA LEU A 100 -4.70 -4.60 8.94
C LEU A 100 -3.22 -4.21 9.07
N THR A 101 -2.60 -4.53 10.20
CA THR A 101 -1.16 -4.31 10.43
C THR A 101 -0.33 -5.10 9.43
N HIS A 102 -0.69 -6.36 9.16
CA HIS A 102 -0.06 -7.19 8.15
C HIS A 102 -0.15 -6.53 6.77
N VAL A 103 -1.33 -6.11 6.32
CA VAL A 103 -1.53 -5.44 5.02
C VAL A 103 -0.62 -4.20 4.87
N VAL A 104 -0.53 -3.36 5.91
CA VAL A 104 0.30 -2.15 5.88
C VAL A 104 1.79 -2.50 5.80
N THR A 105 2.26 -3.43 6.63
CA THR A 105 3.67 -3.81 6.71
C THR A 105 4.14 -4.62 5.50
N HIS A 106 3.31 -5.55 5.01
CA HIS A 106 3.51 -6.32 3.78
C HIS A 106 3.61 -5.40 2.56
N GLY A 107 2.65 -4.47 2.41
CA GLY A 107 2.69 -3.49 1.33
C GLY A 107 3.94 -2.61 1.40
N GLY A 108 4.36 -2.19 2.60
CA GLY A 108 5.59 -1.42 2.79
C GLY A 108 6.85 -2.19 2.39
N TYR A 109 6.94 -3.47 2.74
CA TYR A 109 8.06 -4.35 2.40
C TYR A 109 8.25 -4.44 0.87
N HIS A 110 7.21 -4.83 0.13
CA HIS A 110 7.29 -5.01 -1.32
C HIS A 110 7.45 -3.70 -2.09
N ARG A 111 6.85 -2.59 -1.63
CA ARG A 111 7.13 -1.26 -2.22
C ARG A 111 8.58 -0.85 -2.01
N GLY A 112 9.22 -1.27 -0.91
CA GLY A 112 10.66 -1.13 -0.69
C GLY A 112 11.49 -1.89 -1.74
N GLU A 113 11.10 -3.11 -2.09
CA GLU A 113 11.74 -3.89 -3.16
C GLU A 113 11.60 -3.20 -4.52
N VAL A 114 10.39 -2.73 -4.85
CA VAL A 114 10.16 -1.94 -6.07
C VAL A 114 10.98 -0.64 -6.07
N GLY A 115 11.10 0.03 -4.91
CA GLY A 115 11.97 1.19 -4.74
C GLY A 115 13.44 0.88 -5.04
N ARG A 116 13.94 -0.29 -4.64
CA ARG A 116 15.29 -0.75 -4.98
C ARG A 116 15.49 -0.98 -6.48
N ILE A 117 14.50 -1.56 -7.15
CA ILE A 117 14.50 -1.73 -8.61
C ILE A 117 14.58 -0.36 -9.30
N LEU A 118 13.73 0.59 -8.88
CA LEU A 118 13.73 1.95 -9.42
C LEU A 118 15.08 2.66 -9.25
N VAL A 119 15.75 2.48 -8.11
CA VAL A 119 17.10 3.02 -7.86
C VAL A 119 18.12 2.40 -8.82
N GLN A 120 18.07 1.08 -9.03
CA GLN A 120 19.00 0.39 -9.93
C GLN A 120 18.86 0.90 -11.36
N VAL A 121 17.62 1.05 -11.83
CA VAL A 121 17.34 1.62 -13.15
C VAL A 121 17.83 3.07 -13.21
N SER A 122 17.49 3.90 -12.22
CA SER A 122 17.88 5.32 -12.21
C SER A 122 19.39 5.55 -12.21
N ASN A 123 20.17 4.65 -11.61
CA ASN A 123 21.63 4.76 -11.59
C ASN A 123 22.27 4.28 -12.90
N GLY A 124 21.56 3.44 -13.66
CA GLY A 124 22.01 2.87 -14.92
C GLY A 124 21.48 3.59 -16.17
N SER A 125 20.52 4.51 -16.04
CA SER A 125 19.93 5.26 -17.15
C SER A 125 20.40 6.71 -17.18
N GLU A 126 20.68 7.23 -18.38
CA GLU A 126 20.90 8.68 -18.59
C GLU A 126 19.62 9.49 -18.32
N GLN A 127 18.44 8.86 -18.47
CA GLN A 127 17.18 9.43 -18.01
C GLN A 127 17.06 9.31 -16.48
N GLY A 128 17.14 10.43 -15.77
CA GLY A 128 16.92 10.45 -14.32
C GLY A 128 15.49 10.02 -13.96
N ILE A 129 15.34 8.95 -13.18
CA ILE A 129 14.04 8.55 -12.64
C ILE A 129 13.82 9.29 -11.32
N LYS A 130 12.73 10.06 -11.24
CA LYS A 130 12.30 10.62 -9.95
C LYS A 130 11.81 9.48 -9.05
N LEU A 131 12.62 9.11 -8.08
CA LEU A 131 12.29 8.09 -7.11
C LEU A 131 11.14 8.56 -6.19
N PRO A 132 10.17 7.68 -5.89
CA PRO A 132 9.09 8.01 -4.97
C PRO A 132 9.61 8.04 -3.53
N TRP A 133 9.28 9.10 -2.80
CA TRP A 133 9.53 9.22 -1.36
C TRP A 133 8.39 8.54 -0.59
N ASP A 134 8.30 7.22 -0.70
CA ASP A 134 7.10 6.45 -0.29
C ASP A 134 7.15 5.89 1.14
N THR A 135 7.69 6.67 2.08
CA THR A 135 7.78 6.26 3.49
C THR A 135 6.58 6.76 4.29
N TYR A 136 6.22 6.05 5.36
CA TYR A 136 5.17 6.49 6.28
C TYR A 136 5.43 7.90 6.85
N ALA A 137 6.70 8.22 7.15
CA ALA A 137 7.08 9.54 7.61
C ALA A 137 6.81 10.61 6.54
N VAL A 138 7.06 10.34 5.27
CA VAL A 138 6.73 11.28 4.19
C VAL A 138 5.21 11.45 4.07
N HIS A 139 4.47 10.33 4.04
CA HIS A 139 3.00 10.36 4.00
C HIS A 139 2.42 11.25 5.10
N LEU A 140 2.77 11.00 6.37
CA LEU A 140 2.26 11.76 7.51
C LEU A 140 2.51 13.26 7.40
N HIS A 141 3.70 13.67 6.94
CA HIS A 141 4.01 15.09 6.84
C HIS A 141 3.46 15.75 5.58
N THR A 142 3.04 14.97 4.59
CA THR A 142 2.32 15.46 3.41
C THR A 142 0.83 15.62 3.70
N THR A 143 0.21 14.65 4.39
CA THR A 143 -1.22 14.69 4.73
C THR A 143 -1.52 15.53 5.97
N GLU A 144 -0.56 15.64 6.90
CA GLU A 144 -0.65 16.47 8.10
C GLU A 144 0.54 17.46 8.19
N PRO A 145 0.59 18.51 7.34
CA PRO A 145 1.72 19.44 7.29
C PRO A 145 2.03 20.15 8.61
N SER A 146 1.02 20.34 9.46
CA SER A 146 1.15 20.95 10.79
C SER A 146 2.12 20.19 11.70
N ARG A 147 2.35 18.89 11.48
CA ARG A 147 3.36 18.10 12.23
C ARG A 147 4.77 18.67 12.09
N ARG A 148 5.06 19.39 11.00
CA ARG A 148 6.34 20.12 10.81
C ARG A 148 6.55 21.24 11.83
N LEU A 149 5.49 21.72 12.47
CA LEU A 149 5.54 22.75 13.52
C LEU A 149 5.96 22.21 14.89
N ARG A 150 6.26 20.91 15.01
CA ARG A 150 6.76 20.27 16.25
C ARG A 150 5.81 20.46 17.46
N GLY A 151 4.50 20.34 17.23
CA GLY A 151 3.48 20.53 18.28
C GLY A 151 3.24 22.00 18.67
N ARG A 152 3.72 22.95 17.87
CA ARG A 152 3.34 24.37 18.00
C ARG A 152 2.12 24.65 17.15
N GLU A 153 1.16 25.38 17.71
CA GLU A 153 0.02 25.88 16.94
C GLU A 153 0.52 26.85 15.84
N PRO A 154 -0.12 26.87 14.65
CA PRO A 154 0.12 27.91 13.69
C PRO A 154 -0.19 29.26 14.35
N PHE A 155 0.68 30.26 14.19
CA PHE A 155 0.40 31.59 14.70
C PHE A 155 -0.93 32.09 14.12
N SER A 156 -1.93 32.25 14.99
CA SER A 156 -3.11 33.04 14.67
C SER A 156 -2.64 34.48 14.50
N GLU A 157 -2.71 35.03 13.29
CA GLU A 157 -2.61 36.48 13.10
C GLU A 157 -3.72 37.12 13.93
N ALA A 158 -3.35 37.74 15.06
CA ALA A 158 -4.26 38.59 15.81
C ALA A 158 -4.56 39.80 14.93
N VAL A 159 -5.84 39.98 14.61
CA VAL A 159 -6.38 41.19 13.98
C VAL A 159 -6.00 42.37 14.87
N ASP A 160 -5.11 43.23 14.36
CA ASP A 160 -4.77 44.51 14.95
C ASP A 160 -5.98 45.44 14.80
N ILE A 161 -6.86 45.44 15.81
CA ILE A 161 -7.86 46.50 16.00
C ILE A 161 -7.13 47.69 16.62
N GLY A 162 -6.52 48.48 15.74
CA GLY A 162 -5.87 49.74 16.09
C GLY A 162 -6.81 50.70 16.82
N GLN A 163 -6.30 51.31 17.88
CA GLN A 163 -6.85 52.50 18.53
C GLN A 163 -6.30 53.77 17.89
#